data_AF-A0A6B9TI74-F1
#
_entry.id   AF-A0A6B9TI74-F1
#
_cell.length_a   1.000
_cell.length_b   1.000
_cell.length_c   1.000
_cell.angle_alpha   90.00
_cell.angle_beta   90.00
_cell.angle_gamma   90.00
#
_symmetry.space_group_name_H-M   'P 1'
#
loop_
_entity.id
_entity.type
_entity.pdbx_description
1 polymer ?
#
loop_
_entity_poly.entity_id
_entity_poly.type
_entity_poly.pdbx_seq_one_letter_code
_entity_poly.pdbx_strand_id
1 'polypeptide(L)'
;MGEKIGSTALINDGKHSYIDVVSSALVFTGIIGEYIGLHGFQGFAGMIIAVIIVYVGSTLTKYNLLVLLDACIDRDSLELLRKTVLSVKGVEGVHAIRIRRSGPYLFGEIHIEIERSLSADKIEGMISRINSEVKRVLPSIDHLIIQPETLKKDEIVVAVPIEDNRGLDSKISPHFGRAAFFIIARTRNGDIIDYKILENPARSLEKKKGIKTAEALKKRNIDVLVVEKLSEGPGYVFSDSLLGTAQPEGSSLKEVIINASTKFAEGQGSDS
;
A
#
# COMPACT_ATOMS: atom_id res chain seq x y z
N MET A 1 -32.34 -29.06 26.31
CA MET A 1 -32.23 -27.98 27.33
C MET A 1 -31.02 -27.05 27.11
N GLY A 2 -30.41 -27.01 25.92
CA GLY A 2 -29.29 -26.10 25.62
C GLY A 2 -29.68 -24.74 25.03
N GLU A 3 -30.92 -24.56 24.55
CA GLU A 3 -31.37 -23.30 23.93
C GLU A 3 -31.82 -22.21 24.93
N LYS A 4 -31.78 -22.48 26.25
CA LYS A 4 -32.31 -21.54 27.27
C LYS A 4 -31.25 -20.81 28.10
N ILE A 5 -29.97 -21.02 27.83
CA ILE A 5 -28.87 -20.37 28.54
C ILE A 5 -27.85 -20.04 27.46
N GLY A 6 -27.89 -18.81 26.95
CA GLY A 6 -27.06 -18.28 25.86
C GLY A 6 -25.57 -18.36 26.15
N SER A 7 -25.06 -19.58 26.21
CA SER A 7 -23.69 -19.93 26.44
C SER A 7 -23.17 -20.56 25.15
N THR A 8 -22.48 -19.73 24.38
CA THR A 8 -21.77 -20.07 23.14
C THR A 8 -20.84 -21.26 23.33
N ALA A 9 -20.45 -21.57 24.58
CA ALA A 9 -19.67 -22.76 24.93
C ALA A 9 -20.44 -24.09 24.71
N LEU A 10 -21.74 -24.14 25.02
CA LEU A 10 -22.53 -25.39 24.92
C LEU A 10 -22.93 -25.73 23.48
N ILE A 11 -23.07 -24.72 22.62
CA ILE A 11 -23.40 -24.87 21.19
C ILE A 11 -22.17 -25.38 20.40
N ASN A 12 -20.96 -25.03 20.83
CA ASN A 12 -19.72 -25.46 20.18
C ASN A 12 -19.39 -26.94 20.47
N ASP A 13 -19.65 -27.43 21.69
CA ASP A 13 -19.49 -28.86 22.05
C ASP A 13 -20.42 -29.79 21.25
N GLY A 14 -21.65 -29.33 20.96
CA GLY A 14 -22.61 -30.11 20.16
C GLY A 14 -22.18 -30.32 18.70
N LYS A 15 -21.48 -29.35 18.10
CA LYS A 15 -20.97 -29.46 16.72
C LYS A 15 -19.77 -30.40 16.62
N HIS A 16 -18.87 -30.37 17.61
CA HIS A 16 -17.74 -31.30 17.67
C HIS A 16 -18.22 -32.75 17.79
N SER A 17 -19.19 -33.01 18.67
CA SER A 17 -19.77 -34.34 18.83
C SER A 17 -20.48 -34.85 17.56
N TYR A 18 -21.15 -33.97 16.80
CA TYR A 18 -21.78 -34.34 15.53
C TYR A 18 -20.76 -34.76 14.46
N ILE A 19 -19.63 -34.04 14.36
CA ILE A 19 -18.55 -34.35 13.40
C ILE A 19 -17.91 -35.71 13.71
N ASP A 20 -17.70 -36.02 14.99
CA ASP A 20 -17.13 -37.31 15.41
C ASP A 20 -18.09 -38.48 15.13
N VAL A 21 -19.39 -38.28 15.33
CA VAL A 21 -20.43 -39.27 15.03
C VAL A 21 -20.54 -39.52 13.53
N VAL A 22 -20.54 -38.47 12.71
CA VAL A 22 -20.59 -38.58 11.25
C VAL A 22 -19.33 -39.27 10.72
N SER A 23 -18.15 -38.93 11.25
CA SER A 23 -16.87 -39.55 10.86
C SER A 23 -16.84 -41.04 11.20
N SER A 24 -17.32 -41.42 12.39
CA SER A 24 -17.38 -42.83 12.82
C SER A 24 -18.38 -43.65 11.99
N ALA A 25 -19.54 -43.07 11.65
CA ALA A 25 -20.56 -43.72 10.81
C ALA A 25 -20.07 -43.96 9.37
N LEU A 26 -19.24 -43.04 8.84
CA LEU A 26 -18.66 -43.13 7.50
C LEU A 26 -17.59 -44.24 7.42
N VAL A 27 -16.76 -44.37 8.46
CA VAL A 27 -15.78 -45.47 8.59
C VAL A 27 -16.50 -46.81 8.73
N PHE A 28 -17.56 -46.87 9.54
CA PHE A 28 -18.33 -48.09 9.76
C PHE A 28 -19.01 -48.61 8.49
N THR A 29 -19.58 -47.71 7.68
CA THR A 29 -20.18 -48.08 6.38
C THR A 29 -19.14 -48.53 5.36
N GLY A 30 -17.91 -47.97 5.40
CA GLY A 30 -16.78 -48.45 4.60
C GLY A 30 -16.33 -49.88 4.92
N ILE A 31 -16.35 -50.28 6.20
CA ILE A 31 -16.00 -51.63 6.65
C ILE A 31 -17.06 -52.65 6.22
N ILE A 32 -18.35 -52.33 6.38
CA ILE A 32 -19.45 -53.20 5.93
C ILE A 32 -19.44 -53.38 4.40
N GLY A 33 -19.11 -52.31 3.67
CA GLY A 33 -19.02 -52.32 2.20
C GLY A 33 -17.92 -53.24 1.65
N GLU A 34 -16.85 -53.49 2.40
CA GLU A 34 -15.85 -54.49 1.99
C GLU A 34 -16.30 -55.91 2.26
N TYR A 35 -16.99 -56.13 3.37
CA TYR A 35 -17.46 -57.45 3.78
C TYR A 35 -18.43 -58.09 2.78
N ILE A 36 -19.12 -57.27 1.97
CA ILE A 36 -20.04 -57.72 0.90
C ILE A 36 -19.35 -58.03 -0.45
N GLY A 37 -18.01 -58.09 -0.50
CA GLY A 37 -17.26 -58.67 -1.63
C GLY A 37 -16.93 -57.73 -2.78
N LEU A 38 -17.11 -56.41 -2.61
CA LEU A 38 -16.69 -55.39 -3.57
C LEU A 38 -15.18 -55.10 -3.43
N HIS A 39 -14.34 -56.02 -3.93
CA HIS A 39 -12.89 -55.83 -3.96
C HIS A 39 -12.53 -54.53 -4.70
N GLY A 40 -11.85 -53.61 -4.01
CA GLY A 40 -11.45 -52.29 -4.52
C GLY A 40 -12.33 -51.12 -4.07
N PHE A 41 -13.52 -51.38 -3.51
CA PHE A 41 -14.39 -50.31 -3.00
C PHE A 41 -13.80 -49.61 -1.76
N GLN A 42 -13.04 -50.33 -0.94
CA GLN A 42 -12.30 -49.71 0.16
C GLN A 42 -11.24 -48.71 -0.31
N GLY A 43 -10.52 -49.02 -1.38
CA GLY A 43 -9.52 -48.11 -1.93
C GLY A 43 -10.15 -46.81 -2.42
N PHE A 44 -11.31 -46.91 -3.09
CA PHE A 44 -12.06 -45.76 -3.57
C PHE A 44 -12.67 -44.93 -2.42
N ALA A 45 -13.27 -45.59 -1.43
CA ALA A 45 -13.81 -44.93 -0.24
C ALA A 45 -12.71 -44.23 0.56
N GLY A 46 -11.55 -44.88 0.74
CA GLY A 46 -10.37 -44.31 1.37
C GLY A 46 -9.83 -43.10 0.61
N MET A 47 -9.86 -43.12 -0.73
CA MET A 47 -9.44 -41.98 -1.55
C MET A 47 -10.39 -40.79 -1.42
N ILE A 48 -11.71 -41.01 -1.38
CA ILE A 48 -12.70 -39.96 -1.12
C ILE A 48 -12.48 -39.36 0.28
N ILE A 49 -12.30 -40.21 1.30
CA ILE A 49 -12.03 -39.77 2.67
C ILE A 49 -10.73 -38.96 2.73
N ALA A 50 -9.66 -39.41 2.06
CA ALA A 50 -8.40 -38.67 2.01
C ALA A 50 -8.57 -37.29 1.39
N VAL A 51 -9.31 -37.16 0.28
CA VAL A 51 -9.60 -35.86 -0.34
C VAL A 51 -10.41 -34.96 0.59
N ILE A 52 -11.41 -35.51 1.29
CA ILE A 52 -12.21 -34.76 2.27
C ILE A 52 -11.33 -34.29 3.44
N ILE A 53 -10.48 -35.16 3.98
CA ILE A 53 -9.56 -34.82 5.09
C ILE A 53 -8.56 -33.75 4.64
N VAL A 54 -8.00 -33.83 3.44
CA VAL A 54 -7.08 -32.81 2.91
C VAL A 54 -7.81 -31.49 2.64
N TYR A 55 -9.04 -31.54 2.12
CA TYR A 55 -9.84 -30.33 1.87
C TYR A 55 -10.23 -29.63 3.19
N VAL A 56 -10.76 -30.39 4.14
CA VAL A 56 -11.11 -29.91 5.48
C VAL A 56 -9.87 -29.44 6.21
N GLY A 57 -8.78 -30.22 6.19
CA GLY A 57 -7.49 -29.87 6.76
C GLY A 57 -6.91 -28.59 6.17
N SER A 58 -6.90 -28.43 4.85
CA SER A 58 -6.39 -27.20 4.21
C SER A 58 -7.26 -25.97 4.50
N THR A 59 -8.57 -26.15 4.62
CA THR A 59 -9.50 -25.07 4.99
C THR A 59 -9.32 -24.68 6.46
N LEU A 60 -9.22 -25.67 7.35
CA LEU A 60 -8.94 -25.48 8.78
C LEU A 60 -7.55 -24.90 9.01
N THR A 61 -6.52 -25.33 8.27
CA THR A 61 -5.16 -24.76 8.38
C THR A 61 -5.12 -23.33 7.88
N LYS A 62 -5.78 -22.99 6.77
CA LYS A 62 -5.87 -21.59 6.31
C LYS A 62 -6.62 -20.71 7.31
N TYR A 63 -7.71 -21.22 7.89
CA TYR A 63 -8.48 -20.53 8.92
C TYR A 63 -7.68 -20.38 10.21
N ASN A 64 -7.03 -21.45 10.67
CA ASN A 64 -6.21 -21.48 11.90
C ASN A 64 -4.93 -20.66 11.75
N LEU A 65 -4.31 -20.58 10.56
CA LEU A 65 -3.20 -19.67 10.30
C LEU A 65 -3.66 -18.20 10.36
N LEU A 66 -4.85 -17.89 9.85
CA LEU A 66 -5.48 -16.57 10.02
C LEU A 66 -5.76 -16.27 11.50
N VAL A 67 -6.21 -17.27 12.27
CA VAL A 67 -6.52 -17.15 13.70
C VAL A 67 -5.26 -17.05 14.57
N LEU A 68 -4.21 -17.82 14.26
CA LEU A 68 -2.90 -17.77 14.90
C LEU A 68 -2.15 -16.45 14.60
N LEU A 69 -2.50 -15.77 13.50
CA LEU A 69 -2.02 -14.43 13.12
C LEU A 69 -2.86 -13.28 13.71
N ASP A 70 -3.63 -13.53 14.77
CA ASP A 70 -4.40 -12.52 15.53
C ASP A 70 -5.80 -12.18 14.96
N ALA A 71 -6.57 -13.17 14.49
CA ALA A 71 -7.98 -12.95 14.11
C ALA A 71 -8.90 -12.85 15.34
N CYS A 72 -8.84 -11.71 16.04
CA CYS A 72 -9.81 -11.36 17.09
C CYS A 72 -11.19 -10.91 16.55
N ILE A 73 -11.33 -10.81 15.22
CA ILE A 73 -12.47 -10.27 14.48
C ILE A 73 -12.83 -11.19 13.30
N ASP A 74 -14.12 -11.34 13.00
CA ASP A 74 -14.57 -12.13 11.85
C ASP A 74 -14.22 -11.43 10.52
N ARG A 75 -14.23 -12.20 9.42
CA ARG A 75 -13.84 -11.71 8.10
C ARG A 75 -14.75 -10.58 7.60
N ASP A 76 -16.05 -10.66 7.87
CA ASP A 76 -17.03 -9.68 7.37
C ASP A 76 -16.81 -8.35 8.06
N SER A 77 -16.60 -8.36 9.38
CA SER A 77 -16.25 -7.17 10.17
C SER A 77 -14.90 -6.58 9.75
N LEU A 78 -13.89 -7.41 9.43
CA LEU A 78 -12.60 -6.93 8.93
C LEU A 78 -12.71 -6.26 7.55
N GLU A 79 -13.50 -6.84 6.65
CA GLU A 79 -13.74 -6.28 5.32
C GLU A 79 -14.55 -4.98 5.41
N LEU A 80 -15.54 -4.94 6.30
CA LEU A 80 -16.34 -3.76 6.59
C LEU A 80 -15.48 -2.62 7.17
N LEU A 81 -14.56 -2.93 8.10
CA LEU A 81 -13.55 -1.99 8.60
C LEU A 81 -12.73 -1.44 7.44
N ARG A 82 -12.14 -2.31 6.61
CA ARG A 82 -11.31 -1.92 5.47
C ARG A 82 -12.06 -1.02 4.48
N LYS A 83 -13.30 -1.38 4.12
CA LYS A 83 -14.14 -0.57 3.23
C LYS A 83 -14.48 0.78 3.82
N THR A 84 -14.78 0.83 5.11
CA THR A 84 -15.10 2.08 5.82
C THR A 84 -13.90 3.03 5.79
N VAL A 85 -12.70 2.52 6.10
CA VAL A 85 -11.46 3.31 6.05
C VAL A 85 -11.18 3.82 4.63
N LEU A 86 -11.26 2.96 3.62
CA LEU A 86 -11.04 3.33 2.20
C LEU A 86 -12.08 4.31 1.65
N SER A 87 -13.28 4.39 2.26
CA SER A 87 -14.31 5.35 1.84
C SER A 87 -14.00 6.80 2.23
N VAL A 88 -13.05 7.00 3.15
CA VAL A 88 -12.65 8.33 3.60
C VAL A 88 -11.76 8.98 2.53
N LYS A 89 -12.18 10.17 2.06
CA LYS A 89 -11.45 10.93 1.04
C LYS A 89 -10.02 11.23 1.51
N GLY A 90 -9.05 10.89 0.65
CA GLY A 90 -7.62 11.11 0.88
C GLY A 90 -6.88 9.88 1.42
N VAL A 91 -7.60 8.80 1.75
CA VAL A 91 -7.00 7.48 1.94
C VAL A 91 -6.84 6.82 0.57
N GLU A 92 -5.61 6.54 0.19
CA GLU A 92 -5.26 5.87 -1.07
C GLU A 92 -5.23 4.35 -0.92
N GLY A 93 -4.95 3.86 0.29
CA GLY A 93 -4.87 2.44 0.57
C GLY A 93 -4.84 2.09 2.05
N VAL A 94 -4.91 0.79 2.34
CA VAL A 94 -4.79 0.21 3.69
C VAL A 94 -3.93 -1.04 3.57
N HIS A 95 -2.70 -0.97 4.08
CA HIS A 95 -1.72 -2.06 3.94
C HIS A 95 -1.81 -3.06 5.10
N ALA A 96 -1.89 -2.56 6.34
CA ALA A 96 -1.90 -3.39 7.53
C ALA A 96 -3.10 -3.07 8.44
N ILE A 97 -3.74 -4.13 8.94
CA ILE A 97 -4.80 -4.05 9.96
C ILE A 97 -4.47 -5.08 11.03
N ARG A 98 -4.30 -4.64 12.27
CA ARG A 98 -4.05 -5.50 13.43
C ARG A 98 -5.11 -5.23 14.47
N ILE A 99 -5.90 -6.23 14.82
CA ILE A 99 -6.98 -6.09 15.81
C ILE A 99 -6.77 -7.14 16.89
N ARG A 100 -6.81 -6.70 18.15
CA ARG A 100 -6.80 -7.57 19.33
C ARG A 100 -8.08 -7.39 20.15
N ARG A 101 -8.50 -8.44 20.85
CA ARG A 101 -9.66 -8.43 21.72
C ARG A 101 -9.23 -8.39 23.18
N SER A 102 -9.80 -7.47 23.94
CA SER A 102 -9.67 -7.40 25.40
C SER A 102 -11.06 -7.37 26.03
N GLY A 103 -11.51 -8.52 26.53
CA GLY A 103 -12.86 -8.68 27.05
C GLY A 103 -13.93 -8.46 25.95
N PRO A 104 -14.93 -7.59 26.17
CA PRO A 104 -15.96 -7.30 25.17
C PRO A 104 -15.51 -6.27 24.10
N TYR A 105 -14.31 -5.69 24.25
CA TYR A 105 -13.83 -4.60 23.42
C TYR A 105 -12.73 -5.04 22.45
N LEU A 106 -12.67 -4.39 21.29
CA LEU A 106 -11.63 -4.54 20.29
C LEU A 106 -10.70 -3.32 20.29
N PHE A 107 -9.40 -3.58 20.18
CA PHE A 107 -8.36 -2.58 20.06
C PHE A 107 -7.63 -2.82 18.75
N GLY A 108 -7.44 -1.76 17.96
CA GLY A 108 -6.89 -1.88 16.62
C GLY A 108 -5.73 -0.94 16.33
N GLU A 109 -4.89 -1.35 15.40
CA GLU A 109 -3.90 -0.52 14.72
C GLU A 109 -4.10 -0.71 13.21
N ILE A 110 -4.17 0.39 12.47
CA ILE A 110 -4.26 0.38 11.01
C ILE A 110 -3.22 1.29 10.39
N HIS A 111 -2.62 0.82 9.30
CA HIS A 111 -1.68 1.60 8.49
C HIS A 111 -2.41 2.03 7.23
N ILE A 112 -2.57 3.35 7.06
CA ILE A 112 -3.27 3.95 5.92
C ILE A 112 -2.24 4.57 4.99
N GLU A 113 -2.45 4.41 3.69
CA GLU A 113 -1.63 5.04 2.67
C GLU A 113 -2.28 6.37 2.30
N ILE A 114 -1.49 7.44 2.34
CA ILE A 114 -1.93 8.80 2.05
C ILE A 114 -0.94 9.49 1.11
N GLU A 115 -1.44 10.54 0.47
CA GLU A 115 -0.63 11.41 -0.37
C GLU A 115 0.42 12.17 0.46
N ARG A 116 1.65 12.26 -0.04
CA ARG A 116 2.79 12.90 0.66
C ARG A 116 2.61 14.40 0.91
N SER A 117 1.79 15.08 0.11
CA SER A 117 1.58 16.54 0.17
C SER A 117 0.55 16.99 1.21
N LEU A 118 -0.05 16.06 1.96
CA LEU A 118 -1.06 16.39 2.95
C LEU A 118 -0.42 17.09 4.15
N SER A 119 -0.97 18.25 4.52
CA SER A 119 -0.57 18.96 5.74
C SER A 119 -0.98 18.18 6.99
N ALA A 120 -0.25 18.38 8.09
CA ALA A 120 -0.52 17.72 9.38
C ALA A 120 -1.99 17.88 9.82
N ASP A 121 -2.57 19.08 9.68
CA ASP A 121 -3.98 19.35 10.02
C ASP A 121 -4.97 18.51 9.18
N LYS A 122 -4.65 18.29 7.89
CA LYS A 122 -5.50 17.47 7.01
C LYS A 122 -5.42 16.00 7.40
N ILE A 123 -4.23 15.54 7.79
CA ILE A 123 -4.00 14.16 8.27
C ILE A 123 -4.76 13.93 9.57
N GLU A 124 -4.65 14.85 10.53
CA GLU A 124 -5.37 14.75 11.80
C GLU A 124 -6.90 14.76 11.60
N GLY A 125 -7.40 15.65 10.74
CA GLY A 125 -8.81 15.68 10.35
C GLY A 125 -9.28 14.37 9.69
N MET A 126 -8.43 13.75 8.88
CA MET A 126 -8.70 12.46 8.25
C MET A 126 -8.77 11.34 9.29
N ILE A 127 -7.79 11.27 10.21
CA ILE A 127 -7.74 10.29 11.29
C ILE A 127 -9.00 10.39 12.17
N SER A 128 -9.40 11.61 12.54
CA SER A 128 -10.62 11.85 13.31
C SER A 128 -11.88 11.37 12.59
N ARG A 129 -11.95 11.62 11.27
CA ARG A 129 -13.07 11.16 10.44
C ARG A 129 -13.11 9.64 10.33
N ILE A 130 -11.96 8.98 10.11
CA ILE A 130 -11.88 7.51 10.06
C ILE A 130 -12.36 6.93 11.39
N ASN A 131 -11.85 7.43 12.52
CA ASN A 131 -12.27 6.97 13.85
C ASN A 131 -13.78 7.10 14.05
N SER A 132 -14.37 8.22 13.62
CA SER A 132 -15.80 8.48 13.74
C SER A 132 -16.65 7.51 12.91
N GLU A 133 -16.28 7.29 11.64
CA GLU A 133 -17.02 6.38 10.76
C GLU A 133 -16.86 4.91 11.19
N VAL A 134 -15.66 4.50 11.59
CA VAL A 134 -15.42 3.15 12.10
C VAL A 134 -16.23 2.89 13.37
N LYS A 135 -16.27 3.84 14.32
CA LYS A 135 -17.04 3.68 15.56
C LYS A 135 -18.54 3.52 15.32
N ARG A 136 -19.09 4.14 14.26
CA ARG A 136 -20.49 3.97 13.86
C ARG A 136 -20.80 2.58 13.33
N VAL A 137 -19.90 2.05 12.49
CA VAL A 137 -20.11 0.79 11.79
C VAL A 137 -19.72 -0.43 12.64
N LEU A 138 -18.69 -0.27 13.49
CA LEU A 138 -18.18 -1.30 14.40
C LEU A 138 -18.05 -0.74 15.83
N PRO A 139 -19.17 -0.64 16.58
CA PRO A 139 -19.17 -0.06 17.93
C PRO A 139 -18.26 -0.79 18.94
N SER A 140 -17.98 -2.07 18.68
CA SER A 140 -17.10 -2.93 19.50
C SER A 140 -15.63 -2.52 19.44
N ILE A 141 -15.20 -1.74 18.43
CA ILE A 141 -13.86 -1.15 18.39
C ILE A 141 -13.83 0.03 19.36
N ASP A 142 -13.15 -0.15 20.49
CA ASP A 142 -13.03 0.88 21.52
C ASP A 142 -11.97 1.91 21.16
N HIS A 143 -10.80 1.44 20.73
CA HIS A 143 -9.69 2.30 20.34
C HIS A 143 -9.02 1.80 19.05
N LEU A 144 -8.76 2.73 18.13
CA LEU A 144 -8.12 2.47 16.85
C LEU A 144 -6.96 3.47 16.65
N ILE A 145 -5.75 2.95 16.62
CA ILE A 145 -4.55 3.72 16.29
C ILE A 145 -4.42 3.74 14.77
N ILE A 146 -4.27 4.92 14.19
CA ILE A 146 -4.15 5.12 12.75
C ILE A 146 -2.78 5.68 12.46
N GLN A 147 -1.96 4.88 11.78
CA GLN A 147 -0.63 5.27 11.34
C GLN A 147 -0.70 5.70 9.87
N PRO A 148 -0.54 6.98 9.54
CA PRO A 148 -0.43 7.43 8.16
C PRO A 148 0.95 7.09 7.60
N GLU A 149 0.97 6.45 6.44
CA GLU A 149 2.15 6.14 5.65
C GLU A 149 2.02 6.79 4.27
N THR A 150 3.13 7.19 3.68
CA THR A 150 3.13 7.76 2.33
C THR A 150 3.44 6.67 1.33
N LEU A 151 2.70 6.63 0.20
CA LEU A 151 3.02 5.72 -0.89
C LEU A 151 4.43 6.00 -1.40
N LYS A 152 5.32 5.01 -1.25
CA LYS A 152 6.61 5.02 -1.92
C LYS A 152 6.36 4.73 -3.40
N LYS A 153 6.68 5.69 -4.27
CA LYS A 153 6.66 5.45 -5.72
C LYS A 153 7.81 4.51 -6.09
N ASP A 154 7.51 3.41 -6.78
CA ASP A 154 8.50 2.48 -7.33
C ASP A 154 9.34 3.12 -8.46
N GLU A 155 8.76 4.09 -9.17
CA GLU A 155 9.45 4.89 -10.19
C GLU A 155 9.39 6.37 -9.82
N ILE A 156 10.54 7.03 -9.83
CA ILE A 156 10.67 8.47 -9.58
C ILE A 156 11.20 9.13 -10.85
N VAL A 157 10.55 10.21 -11.28
CA VAL A 157 10.94 10.99 -12.46
C VAL A 157 11.69 12.24 -12.00
N VAL A 158 12.99 12.28 -12.27
CA VAL A 158 13.88 13.39 -11.89
C VAL A 158 14.16 14.26 -13.11
N ALA A 159 13.97 15.56 -12.97
CA ALA A 159 14.36 16.56 -13.96
C ALA A 159 15.60 17.32 -13.49
N VAL A 160 16.63 17.40 -14.33
CA VAL A 160 17.84 18.18 -14.06
C VAL A 160 18.11 19.14 -15.22
N PRO A 161 18.29 20.45 -14.97
CA PRO A 161 18.71 21.41 -15.98
C PRO A 161 20.15 21.12 -16.41
N ILE A 162 20.41 21.08 -17.72
CA ILE A 162 21.74 20.81 -18.29
C ILE A 162 22.12 21.84 -19.36
N GLU A 163 23.42 22.03 -19.56
CA GLU A 163 23.96 23.02 -20.51
C GLU A 163 24.08 22.50 -21.94
N ASP A 164 24.26 21.19 -22.10
CA ASP A 164 24.55 20.53 -23.38
C ASP A 164 23.78 19.20 -23.53
N ASN A 165 23.84 18.60 -24.72
CA ASN A 165 23.10 17.38 -25.07
C ASN A 165 24.05 16.16 -25.16
N ARG A 166 24.84 15.91 -24.11
CA ARG A 166 25.77 14.77 -24.03
C ARG A 166 25.26 13.63 -23.14
N GLY A 167 23.94 13.51 -22.98
CA GLY A 167 23.35 12.45 -22.15
C GLY A 167 23.66 12.65 -20.66
N LEU A 168 24.04 11.56 -19.99
CA LEU A 168 24.42 11.55 -18.56
C LEU A 168 25.81 12.17 -18.29
N ASP A 169 26.57 12.53 -19.31
CA ASP A 169 27.87 13.23 -19.19
C ASP A 169 27.73 14.77 -19.33
N SER A 170 26.48 15.25 -19.45
CA SER A 170 26.20 16.67 -19.60
C SER A 170 26.48 17.46 -18.33
N LYS A 171 26.87 18.73 -18.47
CA LYS A 171 27.05 19.62 -17.32
C LYS A 171 25.71 20.11 -16.80
N ILE A 172 25.55 20.11 -15.48
CA ILE A 172 24.37 20.67 -14.82
C ILE A 172 24.38 22.19 -14.97
N SER A 173 23.24 22.76 -15.32
CA SER A 173 23.09 24.21 -15.42
C SER A 173 22.59 24.79 -14.09
N PRO A 174 23.27 25.80 -13.52
CA PRO A 174 22.84 26.43 -12.26
C PRO A 174 21.57 27.28 -12.42
N HIS A 175 21.15 27.57 -13.66
CA HIS A 175 20.05 28.48 -13.94
C HIS A 175 18.87 27.78 -14.61
N PHE A 176 17.86 27.41 -13.80
CA PHE A 176 16.63 26.74 -14.26
C PHE A 176 16.04 27.33 -15.55
N GLY A 177 15.68 28.62 -15.56
CA GLY A 177 15.01 29.23 -16.71
C GLY A 177 15.91 29.50 -17.92
N ARG A 178 17.24 29.42 -17.77
CA ARG A 178 18.20 29.69 -18.85
C ARG A 178 18.86 28.41 -19.38
N ALA A 179 18.68 27.29 -18.70
CA ALA A 179 19.19 26.00 -19.11
C ALA A 179 18.81 25.72 -20.57
N ALA A 180 19.76 25.20 -21.33
CA ALA A 180 19.55 24.89 -22.73
C ALA A 180 18.67 23.64 -22.88
N PHE A 181 18.88 22.66 -22.00
CA PHE A 181 18.13 21.41 -21.99
C PHE A 181 17.77 20.99 -20.57
N PHE A 182 16.89 20.00 -20.48
CA PHE A 182 16.57 19.27 -19.27
C PHE A 182 16.72 17.78 -19.56
N ILE A 183 17.46 17.07 -18.71
CA ILE A 183 17.36 15.62 -18.69
C ILE A 183 16.20 15.23 -17.78
N ILE A 184 15.32 14.37 -18.29
CA ILE A 184 14.22 13.77 -17.54
C ILE A 184 14.55 12.29 -17.43
N ALA A 185 14.99 11.86 -16.25
CA ALA A 185 15.40 10.50 -15.98
C ALA A 185 14.36 9.79 -15.13
N ARG A 186 14.01 8.56 -15.48
CA ARG A 186 13.22 7.68 -14.61
C ARG A 186 14.15 6.79 -13.83
N THR A 187 13.94 6.74 -12.52
CA THR A 187 14.74 5.95 -11.60
C THR A 187 13.88 4.95 -10.84
N ARG A 188 14.43 3.77 -10.54
CA ARG A 188 13.82 2.74 -9.69
C ARG A 188 14.92 2.11 -8.84
N ASN A 189 14.66 1.97 -7.54
CA ASN A 189 15.59 1.31 -6.59
C ASN A 189 17.03 1.86 -6.64
N GLY A 190 17.21 3.16 -6.90
CA GLY A 190 18.53 3.79 -6.97
C GLY A 190 19.24 3.69 -8.33
N ASP A 191 18.59 3.09 -9.35
CA ASP A 191 19.13 2.99 -10.70
C ASP A 191 18.32 3.82 -11.71
N ILE A 192 18.99 4.35 -12.73
CA ILE A 192 18.35 5.03 -13.87
C ILE A 192 17.87 3.97 -14.86
N ILE A 193 16.55 3.87 -15.07
CA ILE A 193 15.93 2.93 -16.01
C ILE A 193 16.00 3.48 -17.43
N ASP A 194 15.64 4.75 -17.61
CA ASP A 194 15.76 5.46 -18.87
C ASP A 194 15.89 6.97 -18.65
N TYR A 195 16.23 7.70 -19.72
CA TYR A 195 16.21 9.15 -19.71
C TYR A 195 15.87 9.72 -21.07
N LYS A 196 15.39 10.96 -21.08
CA LYS A 196 15.15 11.76 -22.29
C LYS A 196 15.72 13.16 -22.09
N ILE A 197 16.25 13.74 -23.15
CA ILE A 197 16.70 15.13 -23.16
C ILE A 197 15.63 15.98 -23.83
N LEU A 198 15.20 17.03 -23.14
CA LEU A 198 14.23 17.99 -23.58
C LEU A 198 14.92 19.33 -23.80
N GLU A 199 14.85 19.86 -25.02
CA GLU A 199 15.27 21.24 -25.26
C GLU A 199 14.32 22.20 -24.54
N ASN A 200 14.87 23.21 -23.86
CA ASN A 200 14.06 24.19 -23.15
C ASN A 200 13.33 25.08 -24.16
N PRO A 201 12.00 24.96 -24.31
CA PRO A 201 11.25 25.75 -25.30
C PRO A 201 11.24 27.24 -24.96
N ALA A 202 11.55 27.60 -23.72
CA ALA A 202 11.58 28.98 -23.24
C ALA A 202 12.98 29.62 -23.35
N ARG A 203 13.99 28.88 -23.86
CA ARG A 203 15.38 29.35 -23.93
C ARG A 203 15.53 30.68 -24.68
N SER A 204 14.81 30.85 -25.78
CA SER A 204 14.89 32.01 -26.67
C SER A 204 13.99 33.19 -26.27
N LEU A 205 13.13 33.04 -25.25
CA LEU A 205 12.18 34.08 -24.87
C LEU A 205 12.86 35.22 -24.10
N GLU A 206 12.64 36.49 -24.47
CA GLU A 206 13.28 37.60 -23.74
C GLU A 206 12.79 37.76 -22.29
N LYS A 207 11.53 37.39 -22.01
CA LYS A 207 10.89 37.54 -20.68
C LYS A 207 10.16 36.26 -20.28
N LYS A 208 9.99 36.08 -18.96
CA LYS A 208 9.24 34.96 -18.35
C LYS A 208 9.79 33.55 -18.69
N LYS A 209 11.09 33.43 -19.01
CA LYS A 209 11.72 32.13 -19.34
C LYS A 209 11.42 31.06 -18.29
N GLY A 210 11.59 31.40 -17.01
CA GLY A 210 11.36 30.48 -15.89
C GLY A 210 9.91 29.96 -15.84
N ILE A 211 8.91 30.85 -15.95
CA ILE A 211 7.49 30.46 -15.91
C ILE A 211 7.16 29.50 -17.06
N LYS A 212 7.62 29.81 -18.28
CA LYS A 212 7.38 28.95 -19.45
C LYS A 212 8.13 27.63 -19.41
N THR A 213 9.33 27.62 -18.83
CA THR A 213 10.07 26.38 -18.55
C THR A 213 9.30 25.51 -17.56
N ALA A 214 8.79 26.11 -16.48
CA ALA A 214 8.00 25.40 -15.48
C ALA A 214 6.69 24.84 -16.05
N GLU A 215 5.96 25.62 -16.86
CA GLU A 215 4.75 25.14 -17.55
C GLU A 215 5.04 23.94 -18.47
N ALA A 216 6.19 23.95 -19.16
CA ALA A 216 6.61 22.85 -20.04
C ALA A 216 6.93 21.58 -19.25
N LEU A 217 7.62 21.70 -18.12
CA LEU A 217 7.96 20.57 -17.25
C LEU A 217 6.76 20.02 -16.47
N LYS A 218 5.82 20.88 -16.05
CA LYS A 218 4.59 20.46 -15.34
C LYS A 218 3.78 19.43 -16.15
N LYS A 219 3.77 19.55 -17.49
CA LYS A 219 3.11 18.60 -18.40
C LYS A 219 3.77 17.22 -18.47
N ARG A 220 4.96 17.04 -17.86
CA ARG A 220 5.76 15.80 -17.93
C ARG A 220 5.67 14.95 -16.66
N ASN A 221 4.86 15.36 -15.67
CA ASN A 221 4.63 14.64 -14.42
C ASN A 221 5.94 14.27 -13.70
N ILE A 222 6.84 15.26 -13.59
CA ILE A 222 8.11 15.12 -12.87
C ILE A 222 7.85 15.09 -11.36
N ASP A 223 8.57 14.21 -10.66
CA ASP A 223 8.46 14.06 -9.20
C ASP A 223 9.46 14.94 -8.46
N VAL A 224 10.66 15.09 -9.03
CA VAL A 224 11.76 15.87 -8.42
C VAL A 224 12.38 16.78 -9.46
N LEU A 225 12.56 18.06 -9.12
CA LEU A 225 13.35 19.01 -9.88
C LEU A 225 14.65 19.31 -9.14
N VAL A 226 15.78 19.01 -9.76
CA VAL A 226 17.09 19.32 -9.21
C VAL A 226 17.47 20.76 -9.56
N VAL A 227 17.49 21.64 -8.56
CA VAL A 227 17.82 23.06 -8.72
C VAL A 227 18.44 23.58 -7.43
N GLU A 228 19.38 24.52 -7.56
CA GLU A 228 19.94 25.20 -6.38
C GLU A 228 18.92 26.10 -5.70
N LYS A 229 18.18 26.88 -6.51
CA LYS A 229 17.14 27.77 -6.02
C LYS A 229 16.11 28.01 -7.09
N LEU A 230 14.84 27.85 -6.71
CA LEU A 230 13.73 28.22 -7.55
C LEU A 230 13.30 29.67 -7.25
N SER A 231 13.07 30.46 -8.31
CA SER A 231 12.55 31.82 -8.17
C SER A 231 11.02 31.79 -8.03
N GLU A 232 10.42 32.87 -7.50
CA GLU A 232 8.99 32.96 -7.23
C GLU A 232 8.11 32.61 -8.44
N GLY A 233 8.48 33.06 -9.64
CA GLY A 233 7.70 32.80 -10.86
C GLY A 233 7.52 31.32 -11.17
N PRO A 234 8.60 30.54 -11.42
CA PRO A 234 8.53 29.08 -11.53
C PRO A 234 7.91 28.41 -10.30
N GLY A 235 8.21 28.89 -9.08
CA GLY A 235 7.65 28.36 -7.83
C GLY A 235 6.13 28.38 -7.81
N TYR A 236 5.52 29.49 -8.25
CA TYR A 236 4.07 29.61 -8.37
C TYR A 236 3.47 28.63 -9.39
N VAL A 237 4.15 28.34 -10.49
CA VAL A 237 3.65 27.35 -11.47
C VAL A 237 3.58 25.95 -10.87
N PHE A 238 4.52 25.63 -9.99
CA PHE A 238 4.62 24.35 -9.31
C PHE A 238 3.89 24.29 -7.96
N SER A 239 3.25 25.37 -7.49
CA SER A 239 2.56 25.40 -6.18
C SER A 239 1.47 24.33 -6.06
N ASP A 240 0.81 24.03 -7.18
CA ASP A 240 -0.28 23.07 -7.25
C ASP A 240 0.18 21.69 -7.76
N SER A 241 1.50 21.49 -7.90
CA SER A 241 2.08 20.20 -8.30
C SER A 241 2.85 19.57 -7.16
N LEU A 242 2.85 18.24 -7.10
CA LEU A 242 3.57 17.43 -6.10
C LEU A 242 5.08 17.35 -6.38
N LEU A 243 5.65 18.45 -6.85
CA LEU A 243 7.04 18.53 -7.26
C LEU A 243 7.93 18.73 -6.02
N GLY A 244 8.79 17.75 -5.73
CA GLY A 244 9.90 17.94 -4.80
C GLY A 244 11.03 18.73 -5.45
N THR A 245 11.83 19.42 -4.64
CA THR A 245 13.07 20.07 -5.09
C THR A 245 14.28 19.48 -4.39
N ALA A 246 15.36 19.27 -5.12
CA ALA A 246 16.61 18.76 -4.56
C ALA A 246 17.80 19.60 -5.01
N GLN A 247 18.78 19.75 -4.13
CA GLN A 247 20.06 20.36 -4.47
C GLN A 247 20.88 19.42 -5.38
N PRO A 248 21.70 19.95 -6.30
CA PRO A 248 22.57 19.14 -7.14
C PRO A 248 23.77 18.58 -6.34
N GLU A 249 23.53 17.48 -5.62
CA GLU A 249 24.55 16.80 -4.81
C GLU A 249 25.17 15.60 -5.53
N GLY A 250 26.46 15.68 -5.86
CA GLY A 250 27.20 14.60 -6.50
C GLY A 250 28.33 15.12 -7.39
N SER A 251 29.24 14.24 -7.78
CA SER A 251 30.39 14.58 -8.64
C SER A 251 30.04 14.43 -10.13
N SER A 252 28.95 13.72 -10.45
CA SER A 252 28.47 13.50 -11.81
C SER A 252 26.95 13.70 -11.90
N LEU A 253 26.44 13.98 -13.09
CA LEU A 253 24.99 14.10 -13.33
C LEU A 253 24.25 12.81 -12.96
N LYS A 254 24.86 11.64 -13.19
CA LYS A 254 24.30 10.34 -12.78
C LYS A 254 24.14 10.25 -11.26
N GLU A 255 25.17 10.61 -10.49
CA GLU A 255 25.09 10.64 -9.02
C GLU A 255 24.03 11.63 -8.54
N VAL A 256 23.97 12.82 -9.14
CA VAL A 256 22.97 13.83 -8.78
C VAL A 256 21.55 13.33 -8.99
N ILE A 257 21.28 12.66 -10.12
CA ILE A 257 19.96 12.06 -10.40
C ILE A 257 19.62 10.98 -9.37
N ILE A 258 20.56 10.08 -9.09
CA ILE A 258 20.35 8.97 -8.14
C ILE A 258 20.11 9.53 -6.73
N ASN A 259 20.98 10.43 -6.26
CA ASN A 259 20.87 11.06 -4.93
C ASN A 259 19.54 11.81 -4.77
N ALA A 260 19.13 12.58 -5.77
CA ALA A 260 17.85 13.27 -5.76
C ALA A 260 16.67 12.28 -5.70
N SER A 261 16.73 11.17 -6.45
CA SER A 261 15.69 10.13 -6.41
C SER A 261 15.62 9.43 -5.06
N THR A 262 16.77 9.07 -4.47
CA THR A 262 16.84 8.35 -3.20
C THR A 262 16.36 9.23 -2.05
N LYS A 263 16.82 10.47 -1.97
CA LYS A 263 16.34 11.43 -0.97
C LYS A 263 14.84 11.69 -1.08
N PHE A 264 14.32 11.76 -2.30
CA PHE A 264 12.89 11.87 -2.50
C PHE A 264 12.17 10.60 -2.02
N ALA A 265 12.63 9.41 -2.37
CA ALA A 265 12.05 8.14 -1.91
C ALA A 265 12.04 8.00 -0.37
N GLU A 266 13.06 8.53 0.30
CA GLU A 266 13.25 8.42 1.76
C GLU A 266 12.53 9.49 2.59
N GLY A 267 11.85 10.46 1.96
CA GLY A 267 11.13 11.50 2.70
C GLY A 267 11.89 12.82 2.87
N GLN A 268 13.19 12.89 2.57
CA GLN A 268 14.08 14.01 2.97
C GLN A 268 14.14 15.20 1.98
N GLY A 269 13.35 15.20 0.90
CA GLY A 269 13.45 16.18 -0.20
C GLY A 269 12.43 17.33 -0.20
N SER A 270 11.79 17.66 0.94
CA SER A 270 10.68 18.65 0.99
C SER A 270 10.91 19.83 1.94
N ASP A 271 12.11 20.02 2.48
CA ASP A 271 12.43 21.18 3.31
C ASP A 271 13.27 22.18 2.50
N SER A 272 12.61 23.12 1.84
CA SER A 272 13.21 24.36 1.29
C SER A 272 12.17 25.45 1.14
#